data_AF-A0A2V9AVZ8-F1
#
_entry.id   AF-A0A2V9AVZ8-F1
#
_cell.length_a   1.000
_cell.length_b   1.000
_cell.length_c   1.000
_cell.angle_alpha   90.00
_cell.angle_beta   90.00
_cell.angle_gamma   90.00
#
_symmetry.space_group_name_H-M   'P 1'
#
loop_
_entity.id
_entity.type
_entity.pdbx_description
1 polymer ?
#
loop_
_entity_poly.entity_id
_entity_poly.type
_entity_poly.pdbx_seq_one_letter_code
_entity_poly.pdbx_strand_id
1 'polypeptide(L)' 'MDLFVRVECYSGFKADERPLRLHLGERTLAIVEVEDRWYSPGQTYFRVLTSDGDRYILRHT' A
#
# COMPACT_ATOMS: atom_id res chain seq x y z
N MET A 1 -11.50 -12.71 -15.23
CA MET A 1 -11.36 -11.25 -15.11
C MET A 1 -10.51 -11.04 -13.87
N ASP A 2 -9.20 -11.01 -14.09
CA ASP A 2 -8.22 -10.97 -13.01
C ASP A 2 -8.20 -9.58 -12.38
N LEU A 3 -8.48 -9.52 -11.08
CA LEU A 3 -8.42 -8.28 -10.33
C LEU A 3 -6.94 -8.00 -10.03
N PHE A 4 -6.29 -7.22 -10.90
CA PHE A 4 -4.91 -6.81 -10.68
C PHE A 4 -4.84 -5.82 -9.52
N VAL A 5 -4.01 -6.14 -8.53
CA VAL A 5 -3.65 -5.25 -7.42
C VAL A 5 -2.25 -4.75 -7.66
N ARG A 6 -2.08 -3.44 -7.81
CA ARG A 6 -0.78 -2.79 -7.93
C ARG A 6 -0.65 -1.70 -6.87
N VAL A 7 0.53 -1.58 -6.28
CA VAL A 7 0.84 -0.53 -5.32
C VAL A 7 1.97 0.32 -5.90
N GLU A 8 1.76 1.63 -5.96
CA GLU A 8 2.85 2.58 -6.22
C GLU A 8 3.53 2.91 -4.90
N CYS A 9 4.84 2.73 -4.82
CA CYS A 9 5.63 3.04 -3.62
C CYS A 9 6.60 4.19 -3.90
N TYR A 10 6.81 5.04 -2.91
CA TYR A 10 7.92 6.00 -2.93
C TYR A 10 9.19 5.31 -2.42
N SER A 11 10.20 5.14 -3.27
CA SER A 11 11.54 4.70 -2.88
C SER A 11 12.46 5.90 -2.70
N GLY A 12 12.34 6.60 -1.57
CA GLY A 12 13.24 7.69 -1.23
C GLY A 12 14.69 7.23 -1.06
N PHE A 13 15.64 8.16 -1.22
CA PHE A 13 17.11 7.97 -1.20
C PHE A 13 17.69 7.30 0.08
N LYS A 14 16.87 7.10 1.12
CA LYS A 14 17.22 6.44 2.38
C LYS A 14 16.04 5.57 2.87
N ALA A 15 15.79 4.43 2.22
CA ALA A 15 15.11 3.24 2.76
C ALA A 15 13.71 3.33 3.42
N ASP A 16 13.03 4.47 3.39
CA ASP A 16 11.63 4.61 3.84
C ASP A 16 10.67 4.35 2.66
N GLU A 17 10.57 3.09 2.22
CA GLU A 17 9.54 2.72 1.25
C GLU A 17 8.15 2.89 1.88
N ARG A 18 7.32 3.74 1.27
CA ARG A 18 5.93 3.97 1.71
C ARG A 18 4.96 3.86 0.53
N PRO A 19 3.86 3.13 0.69
CA PRO A 19 2.86 3.01 -0.36
C PRO A 19 2.12 4.35 -0.53
N LEU A 20 1.97 4.78 -1.79
CA LEU A 20 1.37 6.05 -2.18
C LEU A 20 -0.01 5.87 -2.82
N ARG A 21 -0.17 4.84 -3.65
CA ARG A 21 -1.43 4.58 -4.36
C ARG A 21 -1.69 3.09 -4.48
N LEU A 22 -2.98 2.76 -4.40
CA LEU A 22 -3.50 1.41 -4.61
C LEU A 22 -4.34 1.40 -5.88
N HIS A 23 -3.98 0.52 -6.83
CA HIS A 23 -4.76 0.26 -8.03
C HIS A 23 -5.52 -1.06 -7.85
N LEU A 24 -6.85 -0.99 -7.94
CA LEU A 24 -7.79 -2.09 -7.81
C LEU A 24 -8.63 -2.15 -9.09
N GLY A 25 -8.15 -2.91 -10.08
CA GLY A 25 -8.72 -2.87 -11.43
C GLY A 25 -8.65 -1.46 -12.01
N GLU A 26 -9.80 -0.89 -12.37
CA GLU A 26 -9.92 0.48 -12.93
C GLU A 26 -9.88 1.57 -11.83
N ARG A 27 -10.00 1.21 -10.55
CA ARG A 27 -10.00 2.18 -9.45
C ARG A 27 -8.57 2.47 -9.02
N THR A 28 -8.25 3.76 -8.92
CA THR A 28 -7.01 4.23 -8.27
C THR A 28 -7.37 4.96 -6.99
N LEU A 29 -6.85 4.49 -5.87
CA LEU A 29 -7.08 5.04 -4.54
C LEU A 29 -5.78 5.65 -4.03
N ALA A 30 -5.81 6.94 -3.71
CA ALA A 30 -4.67 7.59 -3.07
C ALA A 30 -4.58 7.13 -1.61
N ILE A 31 -3.39 6.75 -1.16
CA ILE A 31 -3.14 6.45 0.24
C ILE A 31 -2.86 7.78 0.94
N VAL A 32 -3.72 8.13 1.90
CA VAL A 32 -3.62 9.39 2.64
C VAL A 32 -2.86 9.21 3.95
N GLU A 33 -2.87 8.01 4.51
CA GLU A 33 -2.17 7.68 5.75
C GLU A 33 -1.73 6.23 5.79
N VAL A 34 -0.52 5.97 6.33
CA VAL A 34 -0.07 4.63 6.71
C VAL A 34 -0.24 4.52 8.22
N GLU A 35 -1.34 3.90 8.64
CA GLU A 35 -1.72 3.80 10.05
C GLU A 35 -0.85 2.81 10.84
N ASP A 36 -0.28 1.81 10.16
CA ASP A 36 0.57 0.80 10.81
C ASP A 36 1.53 0.14 9.82
N ARG A 37 2.67 -0.34 10.33
CA ARG A 37 3.65 -1.14 9.61
C ARG A 37 4.19 -2.23 10.53
N TRP A 38 4.05 -3.49 10.12
CA TRP A 38 4.60 -4.62 10.86
C TRP A 38 5.33 -5.61 9.97
N TYR A 39 6.23 -6.36 10.60
CA TYR A 39 7.11 -7.32 9.93
C TYR A 39 6.71 -8.74 10.32
N SER A 40 6.74 -9.62 9.33
CA SER A 40 6.62 -11.07 9.47
C SER A 40 7.82 -11.69 8.73
N PRO A 41 8.22 -12.95 9.01
CA PRO A 41 9.37 -13.54 8.33
C PRO A 41 9.29 -13.43 6.80
N GLY A 42 10.22 -12.66 6.23
CA GLY A 42 10.32 -12.40 4.77
C GLY A 42 9.23 -11.49 4.19
N GLN A 43 8.38 -10.85 5.00
CA GLN A 43 7.25 -10.05 4.52
C GLN A 43 7.07 -8.78 5.35
N THR A 44 6.76 -7.67 4.69
CA THR A 44 6.35 -6.42 5.32
C THR A 44 4.87 -6.17 5.04
N TYR A 45 4.13 -5.76 6.06
CA TYR A 45 2.72 -5.40 5.94
C TYR A 45 2.50 -3.94 6.29
N PHE A 46 1.50 -3.34 5.64
CA PHE A 46 1.09 -1.97 5.88
C PHE A 46 -0.41 -1.91 6.04
N ARG A 47 -0.91 -1.24 7.08
CA ARG A 47 -2.31 -0.81 7.15
C ARG A 47 -2.38 0.63 6.64
N VAL A 48 -3.21 0.86 5.63
CA VAL A 48 -3.32 2.15 4.96
C VAL A 48 -4.76 2.65 4.93
N LEU A 49 -4.94 3.96 5.08
CA LEU A 49 -6.19 4.66 4.84
C LEU A 49 -6.16 5.25 3.43
N THR A 50 -7.21 5.03 2.66
CA THR A 50 -7.36 5.59 1.31
C THR A 50 -8.21 6.86 1.33
N SER A 51 -8.13 7.64 0.24
CA SER A 51 -8.83 8.91 0.09
C SER A 51 -10.37 8.79 0.10
N ASP A 52 -10.91 7.60 -0.14
CA ASP A 52 -12.34 7.30 0.00
C ASP A 52 -12.75 6.92 1.43
N GLY A 53 -11.80 6.87 2.37
CA GLY A 53 -12.03 6.57 3.79
C GLY A 53 -11.92 5.09 4.15
N ASP A 54 -11.65 4.23 3.18
CA ASP A 54 -11.50 2.79 3.39
C ASP A 54 -10.09 2.42 3.91
N ARG A 55 -10.00 1.27 4.58
CA ARG A 55 -8.74 0.73 5.12
C ARG A 55 -8.35 -0.55 4.42
N TYR A 56 -7.08 -0.64 4.03
CA TYR A 56 -6.51 -1.80 3.37
C TYR A 56 -5.27 -2.31 4.08
N ILE A 57 -5.06 -3.63 4.01
CA ILE A 57 -3.81 -4.27 4.41
C ILE A 57 -3.04 -4.65 3.15
N LEU A 58 -1.85 -4.07 2.98
CA LEU A 58 -0.95 -4.34 1.88
C LEU A 58 0.16 -5.29 2.35
N ARG A 59 0.61 -6.17 1.46
CA ARG A 59 1.68 -7.13 1.70
C ARG A 59 2.79 -6.92 0.68
N HIS A 60 4.00 -6.68 1.16
CA HIS A 60 5.22 -6.52 0.37
C HIS A 60 6.17 -7.68 0.69
N THR A 61 6.66 -8.39 -0.33
CA THR A 61 7.51 -9.59 -0.24
C THR A 61 8.78 -9.37 -1.03
#